data_AF-A0A852XHF6-F1
#
_entry.id   AF-A0A852XHF6-F1
#
_cell.length_a   1.000
_cell.length_b   1.000
_cell.length_c   1.000
_cell.angle_alpha   90.00
_cell.angle_beta   90.00
_cell.angle_gamma   90.00
#
_symmetry.space_group_name_H-M   'P 1'
#
loop_
_entity.id
_entity.type
_entity.pdbx_description
1 polymer ?
#
loop_
_entity_poly.entity_id
_entity_poly.type
_entity_poly.pdbx_seq_one_letter_code
_entity_poly.pdbx_strand_id
1 'polypeptide(L)'
;MAQDVVWVGGGSVANLLAVWRVHGLDQIFRRVWQAGVVLGGVSAGSICWYRGGTTDSFGPELRAVTDGLALLPFDNGVHLDSEPARRPTVHRLVRDGVLGETHCTDDGAGLVYRGTELVEAVTEVDGAAGHVVTRGADGEVVERRLPTRLLTAG
;
A
#
# COMPACT_ATOMS: atom_id res chain seq x y z
N MET A 1 7.26 -27.63 -1.85
CA MET A 1 7.63 -26.37 -1.19
C MET A 1 6.40 -25.90 -0.44
N ALA A 2 6.45 -25.87 0.90
CA ALA A 2 5.46 -25.14 1.68
C ALA A 2 5.97 -23.70 1.75
N GLN A 3 5.17 -22.76 1.29
CA GLN A 3 5.42 -21.34 1.43
C GLN A 3 4.38 -20.80 2.39
N ASP A 4 4.85 -20.29 3.52
CA ASP A 4 3.98 -19.69 4.52
C ASP A 4 3.62 -18.28 4.07
N VAL A 5 2.33 -17.95 4.18
CA VAL A 5 1.77 -16.65 3.80
C VAL A 5 1.01 -16.08 4.98
N VAL A 6 1.24 -14.81 5.28
CA VAL A 6 0.36 -14.01 6.13
C VAL A 6 -0.44 -13.10 5.21
N TRP A 7 -1.76 -13.22 5.24
CA TRP A 7 -2.67 -12.38 4.47
C TRP A 7 -3.54 -11.54 5.40
N VAL A 8 -3.51 -10.21 5.22
CA VAL A 8 -4.27 -9.27 6.04
C VAL A 8 -5.35 -8.58 5.20
N GLY A 9 -6.60 -8.70 5.62
CA GLY A 9 -7.74 -8.05 4.98
C GLY A 9 -7.79 -6.53 5.19
N GLY A 10 -8.86 -5.92 4.67
CA GLY A 10 -9.20 -4.51 4.95
C GLY A 10 -9.69 -4.28 6.39
N GLY A 11 -10.02 -3.03 6.70
CA GLY A 11 -10.47 -2.61 8.03
C GLY A 11 -9.96 -1.22 8.38
N SER A 12 -9.68 -0.98 9.66
CA SER A 12 -9.06 0.27 10.13
C SER A 12 -7.56 0.07 10.28
N VAL A 13 -6.78 0.83 9.51
CA VAL A 13 -5.30 0.87 9.61
C VAL A 13 -4.89 1.25 11.04
N ALA A 14 -5.58 2.22 11.64
CA ALA A 14 -5.29 2.65 13.00
C ALA A 14 -5.49 1.51 14.01
N ASN A 15 -6.59 0.75 13.89
CA ASN A 15 -6.87 -0.36 14.80
C ASN A 15 -5.91 -1.53 14.59
N LEU A 16 -5.60 -1.88 13.33
CA LEU A 16 -4.63 -2.93 13.01
C LEU A 16 -3.28 -2.62 13.64
N LEU A 17 -2.71 -1.44 13.36
CA LEU A 17 -1.40 -1.04 13.88
C LEU A 17 -1.38 -0.97 15.41
N ALA A 18 -2.45 -0.44 16.02
CA ALA A 18 -2.54 -0.35 17.48
C ALA A 18 -2.56 -1.73 18.14
N VAL A 19 -3.47 -2.62 17.71
CA VAL A 19 -3.60 -3.97 18.27
C VAL A 19 -2.33 -4.79 18.03
N TRP A 20 -1.75 -4.70 16.83
CA TRP A 20 -0.52 -5.43 16.52
C TRP A 20 0.65 -5.03 17.41
N ARG A 21 0.83 -3.72 17.65
CA ARG A 21 1.89 -3.24 18.55
C ARG A 21 1.65 -3.67 19.99
N VAL A 22 0.40 -3.64 20.46
CA VAL A 22 0.04 -4.15 21.81
C VAL A 22 0.46 -5.61 21.98
N HIS A 23 0.38 -6.42 20.92
CA HIS A 23 0.74 -7.83 20.94
C HIS A 23 2.16 -8.14 20.40
N GLY A 24 2.97 -7.12 20.09
CA GLY A 24 4.33 -7.29 19.54
C GLY A 24 4.38 -7.92 18.14
N LEU A 25 3.27 -7.89 17.39
CA LEU A 25 3.18 -8.47 16.05
C LEU A 25 3.99 -7.68 15.02
N ASP A 26 4.22 -6.38 15.23
CA ASP A 26 5.11 -5.56 14.40
C ASP A 26 6.53 -6.15 14.27
N GLN A 27 7.10 -6.62 15.39
CA GLN A 27 8.41 -7.26 15.42
C GLN A 27 8.38 -8.67 14.83
N ILE A 28 7.28 -9.40 15.05
CA ILE A 28 7.09 -10.75 14.51
C ILE A 28 6.99 -10.68 12.98
N PHE A 29 6.18 -9.76 12.43
CA PHE A 29 6.04 -9.58 10.98
C PHE A 29 7.36 -9.26 10.31
N ARG A 30 8.16 -8.35 10.89
CA ARG A 30 9.51 -8.06 10.37
C ARG A 30 10.39 -9.30 10.36
N ARG A 31 10.39 -10.09 11.45
CA ARG A 31 11.20 -11.30 11.57
C ARG A 31 10.81 -12.36 10.54
N VAL A 32 9.51 -12.64 10.39
CA VAL A 32 9.05 -13.67 9.45
C VAL A 32 9.25 -13.25 7.99
N TRP A 33 9.07 -11.96 7.69
CA TRP A 33 9.39 -11.41 6.36
C TRP A 33 10.87 -11.58 6.01
N GLN A 34 11.77 -11.27 6.94
CA GLN A 34 13.21 -11.50 6.78
C GLN A 34 13.58 -12.99 6.68
N ALA A 35 12.74 -13.87 7.22
CA ALA A 35 12.88 -15.32 7.10
C ALA A 35 12.27 -15.91 5.80
N GLY A 36 11.71 -15.06 4.92
CA GLY A 36 11.16 -15.47 3.63
C GLY A 36 9.65 -15.77 3.61
N VAL A 37 8.92 -15.51 4.70
CA VAL A 37 7.45 -15.58 4.71
C VAL A 37 6.88 -14.44 3.86
N VAL A 38 5.94 -14.76 2.98
CA VAL A 38 5.27 -13.76 2.16
C VAL A 38 4.23 -13.03 3.00
N LEU A 39 4.35 -11.71 3.10
CA LEU A 39 3.34 -10.84 3.69
C LEU A 39 2.51 -10.21 2.57
N GLY A 40 1.20 -10.40 2.62
CA GLY A 40 0.25 -9.82 1.69
C GLY A 40 -0.91 -9.18 2.42
N GLY A 41 -1.62 -8.31 1.74
CA GLY A 41 -2.85 -7.76 2.26
C GLY A 41 -3.55 -6.84 1.27
N VAL A 42 -4.78 -6.49 1.60
CA VAL A 42 -5.63 -5.61 0.79
C VAL A 42 -6.07 -4.41 1.59
N SER A 43 -6.28 -3.28 0.92
CA SER A 43 -6.84 -2.08 1.54
C SER A 43 -6.03 -1.68 2.80
N ALA A 44 -6.66 -1.58 3.97
CA ALA A 44 -5.96 -1.28 5.22
C ALA A 44 -4.80 -2.24 5.53
N GLY A 45 -4.93 -3.53 5.21
CA GLY A 45 -3.87 -4.52 5.39
C GLY A 45 -2.63 -4.22 4.54
N SER A 46 -2.80 -3.77 3.29
CA SER A 46 -1.67 -3.38 2.44
C SER A 46 -0.97 -2.14 2.99
N ILE A 47 -1.73 -1.12 3.40
CA ILE A 47 -1.18 0.15 3.92
C ILE A 47 -0.26 -0.11 5.11
N CYS A 48 -0.58 -1.06 5.99
CA CYS A 48 0.22 -1.35 7.18
C CYS A 48 1.66 -1.78 6.87
N TRP A 49 1.94 -2.36 5.70
CA TRP A 49 3.30 -2.82 5.32
C TRP A 49 4.24 -1.69 4.92
N TYR A 50 3.68 -0.55 4.52
CA TYR A 50 4.41 0.62 4.05
C TYR A 50 4.81 1.53 5.21
N ARG A 51 5.54 2.61 4.93
CA ARG A 51 5.83 3.66 5.91
C ARG A 51 4.55 4.37 6.36
N GLY A 52 3.58 4.51 5.46
CA GLY A 52 2.33 5.19 5.69
C GLY A 52 1.39 5.07 4.50
N GLY A 53 0.33 5.88 4.50
CA GLY A 53 -0.64 5.92 3.42
C GLY A 53 -1.87 6.77 3.74
N THR A 54 -2.88 6.69 2.88
CA THR A 54 -4.17 7.38 3.10
C THR A 54 -5.18 6.46 3.79
N THR A 55 -5.86 6.96 4.80
CA THR A 55 -6.87 6.20 5.55
C THR A 55 -8.04 7.05 6.01
N ASP A 56 -9.19 6.41 6.12
CA ASP A 56 -10.47 6.84 6.71
C ASP A 56 -10.69 6.21 8.11
N SER A 57 -9.65 5.64 8.72
CA SER A 57 -9.72 4.98 10.04
C SER A 57 -10.29 5.85 11.17
N PHE A 58 -10.34 7.17 10.99
CA PHE A 58 -10.72 8.16 12.00
C PHE A 58 -12.00 8.92 11.64
N GLY A 59 -12.75 8.45 10.63
CA GLY A 59 -13.95 9.09 10.12
C GLY A 59 -13.95 9.15 8.59
N PRO A 60 -15.02 9.69 7.99
CA PRO A 60 -15.21 9.67 6.53
C PRO A 60 -14.18 10.52 5.76
N GLU A 61 -13.47 11.42 6.44
CA GLU A 61 -12.44 12.25 5.81
C GLU A 61 -11.11 11.49 5.74
N LEU A 62 -10.62 11.30 4.51
CA LEU A 62 -9.32 10.69 4.26
C LEU A 62 -8.18 11.57 4.78
N ARG A 63 -7.27 10.95 5.54
CA ARG A 63 -6.07 11.61 6.05
C ARG A 63 -4.86 10.68 5.97
N ALA A 64 -3.67 11.24 6.20
CA ALA A 64 -2.46 10.45 6.27
C ALA A 64 -2.41 9.62 7.56
N VAL A 65 -1.84 8.43 7.45
CA VAL A 65 -1.20 7.68 8.53
C VAL A 65 0.28 7.55 8.16
N THR A 66 1.18 7.88 9.08
CA THR A 66 2.64 7.97 8.80
C THR A 66 3.46 7.05 9.69
N ASP A 67 2.79 6.20 10.46
CA ASP A 67 3.36 5.23 11.37
C ASP A 67 2.95 3.82 10.95
N GLY A 68 3.08 3.47 9.67
CA GLY A 68 3.01 2.08 9.25
C GLY A 68 4.17 1.24 9.81
N LEU A 69 4.23 -0.05 9.47
CA LEU A 69 5.33 -0.92 9.90
C LEU A 69 6.65 -0.63 9.18
N ALA A 70 6.60 0.13 8.09
CA ALA A 70 7.76 0.56 7.30
C ALA A 70 8.65 -0.63 6.87
N LEU A 71 8.02 -1.75 6.47
CA LEU A 71 8.74 -2.85 5.82
C LEU A 71 9.09 -2.47 4.38
N LEU A 72 8.17 -1.77 3.71
CA LEU A 72 8.42 -1.08 2.45
C LEU A 72 8.73 0.41 2.70
N PRO A 73 9.75 0.99 2.05
CA PRO A 73 10.20 2.37 2.30
C PRO A 73 9.37 3.44 1.58
N PHE A 74 8.22 3.05 1.01
CA PHE A 74 7.29 3.90 0.29
C PHE A 74 6.03 4.15 1.14
N ASP A 75 5.13 5.00 0.68
CA ASP A 75 3.77 5.11 1.21
C ASP A 75 2.76 4.38 0.30
N ASN A 76 1.53 4.17 0.76
CA ASN A 76 0.51 3.41 0.02
C ASN A 76 -0.81 4.18 -0.17
N GLY A 77 -1.32 4.13 -1.40
CA GLY A 77 -2.71 4.45 -1.75
C GLY A 77 -3.44 3.19 -2.24
N VAL A 78 -4.76 3.14 -2.06
CA VAL A 78 -5.61 2.01 -2.46
C VAL A 78 -6.90 2.56 -3.09
N HIS A 79 -7.69 1.75 -3.79
CA HIS A 79 -9.01 2.12 -4.33
C HIS A 79 -9.01 3.41 -5.18
N LEU A 80 -7.95 3.61 -5.98
CA LEU A 80 -7.72 4.88 -6.71
C LEU A 80 -8.69 5.15 -7.86
N ASP A 81 -9.39 4.12 -8.33
CA ASP A 81 -10.38 4.13 -9.41
C ASP A 81 -11.82 4.16 -8.89
N SER A 82 -12.07 3.54 -7.73
CA SER A 82 -13.42 3.36 -7.19
C SER A 82 -13.83 4.40 -6.14
N GLU A 83 -12.87 5.03 -5.46
CA GLU A 83 -13.14 6.05 -4.43
C GLU A 83 -12.62 7.44 -4.86
N PRO A 84 -13.49 8.35 -5.36
CA PRO A 84 -13.08 9.60 -6.01
C PRO A 84 -12.21 10.53 -5.16
N ALA A 85 -12.34 10.46 -3.84
CA ALA A 85 -11.58 11.30 -2.92
C ALA A 85 -10.12 10.83 -2.73
N ARG A 86 -9.80 9.56 -3.03
CA ARG A 86 -8.48 8.98 -2.72
C ARG A 86 -7.36 9.55 -3.59
N ARG A 87 -7.55 9.57 -4.91
CA ARG A 87 -6.53 10.09 -5.83
C ARG A 87 -6.17 11.56 -5.56
N PRO A 88 -7.13 12.51 -5.44
CA PRO A 88 -6.83 13.88 -5.04
C PRO A 88 -6.16 13.99 -3.66
N THR A 89 -6.54 13.15 -2.71
CA THR A 89 -5.95 13.15 -1.36
C THR A 89 -4.51 12.68 -1.37
N VAL A 90 -4.18 11.60 -2.08
CA VAL A 90 -2.80 11.14 -2.28
C VAL A 90 -1.97 12.26 -2.92
N HIS A 91 -2.46 12.83 -4.03
CA HIS A 91 -1.75 13.91 -4.73
C HIS A 91 -1.45 15.08 -3.80
N ARG A 92 -2.46 15.55 -3.07
CA ARG A 92 -2.29 16.62 -2.08
C ARG A 92 -1.24 16.28 -1.02
N LEU A 93 -1.32 15.10 -0.42
CA LEU A 93 -0.39 14.71 0.65
C LEU A 93 1.05 14.53 0.17
N VAL A 94 1.24 14.06 -1.08
CA VAL A 94 2.55 13.98 -1.72
C VAL A 94 3.09 15.37 -2.05
N ARG A 95 2.26 16.25 -2.63
CA ARG A 95 2.61 17.64 -2.91
C ARG A 95 3.06 18.39 -1.66
N ASP A 96 2.32 18.21 -0.58
CA ASP A 96 2.53 18.89 0.70
C ASP A 96 3.70 18.25 1.50
N GLY A 97 4.29 17.16 1.00
CA GLY A 97 5.44 16.47 1.61
C GLY A 97 5.11 15.64 2.85
N VAL A 98 3.82 15.41 3.11
CA VAL A 98 3.35 14.54 4.21
C VAL A 98 3.58 13.07 3.87
N LEU A 99 3.31 12.70 2.62
CA LEU A 99 3.71 11.42 2.04
C LEU A 99 4.85 11.66 1.04
N GLY A 100 5.70 10.67 0.85
CA GLY A 100 6.78 10.66 -0.15
C GLY A 100 6.33 9.94 -1.41
N GLU A 101 7.25 9.16 -2.01
CA GLU A 101 6.88 8.25 -3.09
C GLU A 101 5.79 7.28 -2.61
N THR A 102 4.62 7.38 -3.25
CA THR A 102 3.41 6.66 -2.87
C THR A 102 3.04 5.68 -3.95
N HIS A 103 3.04 4.39 -3.62
CA HIS A 103 2.64 3.32 -4.50
C HIS A 103 1.17 3.01 -4.29
N CYS A 104 0.39 3.14 -5.36
CA CYS A 104 -1.05 3.11 -5.33
C CYS A 104 -1.61 1.96 -6.17
N THR A 105 -2.80 1.46 -5.81
CA THR A 105 -3.52 0.44 -6.59
C THR A 105 -4.96 0.85 -6.86
N ASP A 106 -5.42 0.55 -8.06
CA ASP A 106 -6.84 0.43 -8.38
C ASP A 106 -7.42 -0.86 -7.76
N ASP A 107 -8.74 -1.01 -7.74
CA ASP A 107 -9.40 -2.25 -7.34
C ASP A 107 -9.05 -3.40 -8.29
N GLY A 108 -8.73 -4.56 -7.71
CA GLY A 108 -8.28 -5.75 -8.47
C GLY A 108 -6.81 -5.69 -8.91
N ALA A 109 -6.08 -4.60 -8.65
CA ALA A 109 -4.65 -4.51 -8.90
C ALA A 109 -3.82 -4.84 -7.64
N GLY A 110 -2.67 -5.47 -7.84
CA GLY A 110 -1.71 -5.82 -6.79
C GLY A 110 -0.27 -5.47 -7.18
N LEU A 111 0.55 -5.15 -6.18
CA LEU A 111 1.97 -4.86 -6.35
C LEU A 111 2.80 -5.96 -5.70
N VAL A 112 3.74 -6.54 -6.46
CA VAL A 112 4.59 -7.64 -6.01
C VAL A 112 5.99 -7.12 -5.73
N TYR A 113 6.47 -7.32 -4.51
CA TYR A 113 7.82 -6.93 -4.10
C TYR A 113 8.70 -8.14 -3.81
N ARG A 114 10.00 -8.02 -4.08
CA ARG A 114 11.04 -8.91 -3.56
C ARG A 114 11.94 -8.08 -2.65
N GLY A 115 11.90 -8.37 -1.35
CA GLY A 115 12.40 -7.44 -0.36
C GLY A 115 11.64 -6.11 -0.51
N THR A 116 12.35 -5.03 -0.82
CA THR A 116 11.77 -3.70 -1.05
C THR A 116 11.71 -3.30 -2.52
N GLU A 117 12.17 -4.16 -3.43
CA GLU A 117 12.16 -3.90 -4.87
C GLU A 117 10.79 -4.25 -5.46
N LEU A 118 10.15 -3.30 -6.13
CA LEU A 118 8.91 -3.54 -6.89
C LEU A 118 9.23 -4.32 -8.16
N VAL A 119 8.76 -5.56 -8.25
CA VAL A 119 9.07 -6.48 -9.35
C VAL A 119 8.03 -6.41 -10.45
N GLU A 120 6.74 -6.39 -10.09
CA GLU A 120 5.65 -6.28 -11.05
C GLU A 120 4.37 -5.73 -10.42
N ALA A 121 3.51 -5.17 -11.27
CA ALA A 121 2.10 -4.98 -10.96
C ALA A 121 1.29 -6.05 -11.70
N VAL A 122 0.34 -6.65 -10.99
CA VAL A 122 -0.59 -7.66 -11.52
C VAL A 122 -2.03 -7.18 -11.36
N THR A 123 -2.93 -7.68 -12.18
CA THR A 123 -4.36 -7.37 -12.05
C THR A 123 -5.22 -8.59 -12.33
N GLU A 124 -6.36 -8.71 -11.65
CA GLU A 124 -7.42 -9.66 -12.00
C GLU A 124 -8.51 -9.02 -12.86
N VAL A 125 -8.54 -7.69 -12.97
CA VAL A 125 -9.50 -6.91 -13.76
C VAL A 125 -8.76 -6.26 -14.93
N ASP A 126 -9.22 -6.52 -16.15
CA ASP A 126 -8.66 -5.87 -17.33
C ASP A 126 -8.81 -4.35 -17.22
N GLY A 127 -7.72 -3.63 -17.44
CA GLY A 127 -7.68 -2.17 -17.31
C GLY A 127 -7.44 -1.61 -15.90
N ALA A 128 -7.48 -2.40 -14.82
CA ALA A 128 -7.02 -1.95 -13.50
C ALA A 128 -5.48 -1.96 -13.43
N ALA A 129 -4.89 -1.05 -12.65
CA ALA A 129 -3.44 -0.91 -12.56
C ALA A 129 -2.91 -0.44 -11.21
N GLY A 130 -1.59 -0.58 -11.05
CA GLY A 130 -0.83 0.17 -10.06
C GLY A 130 -0.39 1.54 -10.57
N HIS A 131 -0.11 2.47 -9.66
CA HIS A 131 0.38 3.81 -9.96
C HIS A 131 1.48 4.20 -8.98
N VAL A 132 2.41 5.05 -9.40
CA VAL A 132 3.43 5.66 -8.54
C VAL A 132 3.25 7.17 -8.57
N VAL A 133 2.97 7.75 -7.40
CA VAL A 133 2.80 9.19 -7.21
C VAL A 133 4.04 9.74 -6.51
N THR A 134 4.67 10.74 -7.11
CA THR A 134 5.90 11.37 -6.61
C THR A 134 5.79 12.88 -6.66
N ARG A 135 6.61 13.55 -5.84
CA ARG A 135 6.78 15.00 -5.86
C ARG A 135 7.99 15.35 -6.73
N GLY A 136 7.77 16.11 -7.79
CA GLY A 136 8.80 16.65 -8.66
C GLY A 136 9.66 17.71 -7.98
N ALA A 137 10.78 18.08 -8.61
CA ALA A 137 11.72 19.06 -8.08
C ALA A 137 11.13 20.49 -7.96
N ASP A 138 10.17 20.81 -8.82
CA ASP A 138 9.36 22.04 -8.81
C ASP A 138 8.21 22.01 -7.79
N GLY A 139 7.99 20.87 -7.13
CA GLY A 139 6.89 20.65 -6.21
C GLY A 139 5.59 20.17 -6.88
N GLU A 140 5.60 19.95 -8.20
CA GLU A 140 4.47 19.37 -8.91
C GLU A 140 4.32 17.88 -8.59
N VAL A 141 3.09 17.38 -8.64
CA VAL A 141 2.81 15.96 -8.43
C VAL A 141 2.84 15.25 -9.77
N VAL A 142 3.66 14.20 -9.85
CA VAL A 142 3.74 13.33 -11.02
C VAL A 142 3.16 11.97 -10.64
N GLU A 143 2.14 11.55 -11.37
CA GLU A 143 1.59 10.20 -11.29
C GLU A 143 1.97 9.41 -12.53
N ARG A 144 2.52 8.21 -12.33
CA ARG A 144 2.87 7.27 -13.39
C ARG A 144 2.14 5.96 -13.20
N ARG A 145 1.31 5.60 -14.17
CA ARG A 145 0.70 4.27 -14.27
C ARG A 145 1.77 3.20 -14.50
N LEU A 146 1.66 2.08 -13.79
CA LEU A 146 2.54 0.93 -13.92
C LEU A 146 2.06 -0.03 -15.03
N PRO A 147 2.95 -0.59 -15.86
CA PRO A 147 2.63 -1.73 -16.69
C PRO A 147 2.10 -2.86 -15.81
N THR A 148 0.94 -3.41 -16.16
CA THR A 148 0.23 -4.38 -15.31
C THR A 148 -0.05 -5.64 -16.12
N ARG A 149 0.23 -6.80 -15.53
CA ARG A 149 -0.01 -8.11 -16.14
C ARG A 149 -1.35 -8.67 -15.67
N LEU A 150 -2.26 -8.94 -16.62
CA LEU A 150 -3.53 -9.61 -16.32
C LEU A 150 -3.26 -11.06 -15.88
N LEU A 151 -3.87 -11.45 -14.76
CA LEU A 151 -3.87 -12.82 -14.26
C LEU A 151 -5.02 -13.56 -14.93
N THR A 152 -4.68 -14.52 -15.80
CA THR A 152 -5.65 -15.45 -16.37
C THR A 152 -5.76 -16.67 -15.45
N ALA A 153 -6.97 -17.18 -15.24
CA ALA A 153 -7.13 -18.51 -14.64
C ALA A 153 -6.33 -19.53 -15.46
N GLY A 154 -5.48 -20.31 -14.79
CA GLY A 154 -4.67 -21.35 -15.40
C GLY A 154 -5.46 -22.63 -15.69
#